data_AF-A0A1A7P278-F1
#
_entry.id   AF-A0A1A7P278-F1
#
_cell.length_a   1.000
_cell.length_b   1.000
_cell.length_c   1.000
_cell.angle_alpha   90.00
_cell.angle_beta   90.00
_cell.angle_gamma   90.00
#
_symmetry.space_group_name_H-M   'P 1'
#
loop_
_entity.id
_entity.type
_entity.pdbx_description
1 polymer ?
#
loop_
_entity_poly.entity_id
_entity_poly.type
_entity_poly.pdbx_seq_one_letter_code
_entity_poly.pdbx_strand_id
1 'polypeptide(L)'
;MSQIDMPPTLLSLMGIDAEYPMLGFDLTKYSPNRALMQFDKSMALMNEKNQVVILQPDTQPQGFTYDSVKKNLQPASVPEEMKQQALTYALWGSYLYKNRLYRLSENK
;
A
#
# COMPACT_ATOMS: atom_id res chain seq x y z
N MET A 1 -5.78 4.87 4.26
CA MET A 1 -4.71 4.60 5.26
C MET A 1 -4.45 3.10 5.34
N SER A 2 -3.27 2.69 5.78
CA SER A 2 -2.88 1.30 6.00
C SER A 2 -1.95 1.22 7.21
N GLN A 3 -1.78 0.03 7.79
CA GLN A 3 -0.98 -0.13 9.02
C GLN A 3 0.46 0.36 8.87
N ILE A 4 1.05 0.29 7.66
CA ILE A 4 2.39 0.79 7.37
C ILE A 4 2.54 2.30 7.56
N ASP A 5 1.43 3.06 7.58
CA ASP A 5 1.40 4.51 7.79
C ASP A 5 1.51 4.88 9.29
N MET A 6 1.30 3.92 10.19
CA MET A 6 1.33 4.18 11.64
C MET A 6 2.70 4.59 12.17
N PRO A 7 3.81 3.89 11.87
CA PRO A 7 5.12 4.26 12.39
C PRO A 7 5.59 5.70 12.05
N PRO A 8 5.58 6.17 10.79
CA PRO A 8 5.98 7.55 10.49
C PRO A 8 5.06 8.59 11.15
N THR A 9 3.76 8.30 11.25
CA THR A 9 2.80 9.16 11.94
C THR A 9 3.11 9.28 13.44
N LEU A 10 3.42 8.16 14.10
CA LEU A 10 3.72 8.16 15.54
C LEU A 10 5.02 8.91 15.86
N LEU A 11 6.06 8.76 15.04
CA LEU A 11 7.30 9.55 15.18
C LEU A 11 7.01 11.05 15.09
N SER A 12 6.20 11.46 14.11
CA SER A 12 5.80 12.85 13.93
C SER A 12 5.02 13.39 15.14
N LEU A 13 4.06 12.62 15.66
CA LEU A 13 3.29 12.99 16.86
C LEU A 13 4.15 13.08 18.13
N MET A 14 5.21 12.29 18.22
CA MET A 14 6.18 12.36 19.33
C MET A 14 7.16 13.54 19.19
N GLY A 15 7.09 14.31 18.11
CA GLY A 15 8.05 15.38 17.82
C GLY A 15 9.44 14.87 17.45
N ILE A 16 9.56 13.62 17.00
CA ILE A 16 10.82 13.01 16.59
C ILE A 16 11.01 13.25 15.10
N ASP A 17 12.08 13.97 14.76
CA ASP A 17 12.61 14.01 13.40
C ASP A 17 13.57 12.84 13.20
N ALA A 18 13.29 11.99 12.21
CA ALA A 18 14.02 10.75 11.99
C ALA A 18 14.11 10.43 10.50
N GLU A 19 15.29 9.98 10.09
CA GLU A 19 15.46 9.29 8.81
C GLU A 19 15.02 7.83 8.96
N TYR A 20 14.23 7.33 8.00
CA TYR A 20 13.77 5.95 7.99
C TYR A 20 13.49 5.46 6.57
N PRO A 21 13.64 4.16 6.29
CA PRO A 21 13.27 3.55 5.01
C PRO A 21 11.77 3.19 4.92
N MET A 22 10.97 3.57 5.91
CA MET A 22 9.54 3.22 6.00
C MET A 22 8.75 3.82 4.83
N LEU A 23 7.82 3.03 4.28
CA LEU A 23 7.01 3.38 3.11
C LEU A 23 5.70 4.08 3.45
N GLY A 24 5.35 4.06 4.72
CA GLY A 24 4.15 4.70 5.21
C GLY A 24 4.19 6.20 5.02
N PHE A 25 3.01 6.79 4.89
CA PHE A 25 2.88 8.24 4.94
C PHE A 25 2.70 8.70 6.39
N ASP A 26 3.35 9.81 6.74
CA ASP A 26 3.02 10.58 7.94
C ASP A 26 1.62 11.19 7.76
N LEU A 27 0.62 10.62 8.45
CA LEU A 27 -0.78 11.01 8.34
C LEU A 27 -1.08 12.36 9.00
N THR A 28 -0.13 12.94 9.75
CA THR A 28 -0.26 14.33 10.25
C THR A 28 -0.06 15.36 9.14
N LYS A 29 0.57 14.96 8.02
CA LYS A 29 0.95 15.84 6.91
C LYS A 29 0.28 15.47 5.58
N TYR A 30 0.09 14.18 5.32
CA TYR A 30 -0.36 13.68 4.02
C TYR A 30 -1.50 12.67 4.14
N SER A 31 -2.42 12.71 3.18
CA SER A 31 -3.36 11.60 2.94
C SER A 31 -2.78 10.67 1.88
N PRO A 32 -2.56 9.38 2.19
CA PRO A 32 -1.98 8.44 1.22
C PRO A 32 -2.95 8.09 0.09
N ASN A 33 -4.25 8.45 0.20
CA ASN A 33 -5.32 8.18 -0.78
C ASN A 33 -5.41 6.71 -1.23
N ARG A 34 -4.93 5.79 -0.39
CA ARG A 34 -4.93 4.35 -0.64
C ARG A 34 -5.15 3.53 0.62
N ALA A 35 -5.66 2.33 0.43
CA ALA A 35 -5.70 1.28 1.41
C ALA A 35 -5.10 -0.01 0.82
N LEU A 36 -4.06 -0.53 1.49
CA LEU A 36 -3.49 -1.84 1.27
C LEU A 36 -4.12 -2.82 2.26
N MET A 37 -4.54 -3.97 1.75
CA MET A 37 -5.15 -5.04 2.54
C MET A 37 -4.51 -6.36 2.11
N GLN A 38 -3.96 -7.12 3.06
CA GLN A 38 -3.35 -8.42 2.78
C GLN A 38 -4.12 -9.51 3.52
N PHE A 39 -4.44 -10.59 2.82
CA PHE A 39 -5.06 -11.79 3.37
C PHE A 39 -4.44 -13.02 2.75
N ASP A 40 -3.74 -13.82 3.55
CA ASP A 40 -2.93 -14.95 3.07
C ASP A 40 -1.99 -14.52 1.92
N LYS A 41 -2.10 -15.16 0.75
CA LYS A 41 -1.29 -14.86 -0.44
C LYS A 41 -1.89 -13.77 -1.34
N SER A 42 -3.04 -13.21 -0.94
CA SER A 42 -3.75 -12.19 -1.71
C SER A 42 -3.49 -10.79 -1.16
N MET A 43 -3.41 -9.82 -2.05
CA MET A 43 -3.30 -8.41 -1.68
C MET A 43 -4.30 -7.58 -2.48
N ALA A 44 -4.93 -6.64 -1.81
CA ALA A 44 -5.79 -5.64 -2.43
C ALA A 44 -5.22 -4.23 -2.24
N LEU A 45 -5.30 -3.43 -3.31
CA LEU A 45 -5.07 -1.99 -3.31
C LEU A 45 -6.39 -1.30 -3.63
N MET A 46 -6.89 -0.47 -2.72
CA MET A 46 -8.05 0.39 -2.94
C MET A 46 -7.64 1.86 -3.00
N ASN A 47 -8.16 2.62 -3.95
CA ASN A 47 -7.95 4.07 -4.05
C ASN A 47 -9.13 4.86 -3.47
N GLU A 48 -9.03 6.19 -3.48
CA GLU A 48 -10.05 7.13 -2.99
C GLU A 48 -11.37 7.09 -3.76
N LYS A 49 -11.36 6.54 -4.99
CA LYS A 49 -12.55 6.37 -5.85
C LYS A 49 -13.25 5.02 -5.62
N ASN A 50 -12.90 4.30 -4.55
CA ASN A 50 -13.37 2.95 -4.27
C ASN A 50 -13.05 1.92 -5.36
N GLN A 51 -12.10 2.22 -6.26
CA GLN A 51 -11.60 1.21 -7.18
C GLN A 51 -10.65 0.29 -6.41
N VAL A 52 -10.69 -1.00 -6.71
CA VAL A 52 -9.91 -2.03 -6.03
C VAL A 52 -9.21 -2.88 -7.06
N VAL A 53 -7.91 -3.09 -6.89
CA VAL A 53 -7.17 -4.14 -7.57
C VAL A 53 -6.92 -5.26 -6.57
N ILE A 54 -7.25 -6.50 -6.93
CA ILE A 54 -6.88 -7.69 -6.16
C ILE A 54 -5.83 -8.47 -6.94
N LEU A 55 -4.76 -8.83 -6.24
CA LEU A 55 -3.71 -9.72 -6.71
C LEU A 55 -3.81 -11.04 -5.97
N GLN A 56 -3.78 -12.14 -6.72
CA GLN A 56 -3.70 -13.49 -6.20
C GLN A 56 -2.60 -14.26 -6.95
N PRO A 57 -1.97 -15.27 -6.32
CA PRO A 57 -0.94 -16.07 -6.99
C PRO A 57 -1.44 -16.66 -8.31
N ASP A 58 -0.56 -16.69 -9.31
CA ASP A 58 -0.79 -17.37 -10.59
C ASP A 58 -2.00 -16.86 -11.38
N THR A 59 -2.47 -15.64 -11.09
CA THR A 59 -3.59 -14.99 -11.79
C THR A 59 -3.21 -13.60 -12.28
N GLN A 60 -3.96 -13.09 -13.27
CA GLN A 60 -3.86 -11.69 -13.66
C GLN A 60 -4.53 -10.79 -12.61
N PRO A 61 -4.05 -9.53 -12.43
CA PRO A 61 -4.69 -8.58 -11.53
C PRO A 61 -6.16 -8.34 -11.88
N GLN A 62 -7.04 -8.43 -10.88
CA GLN A 62 -8.47 -8.29 -11.05
C GLN A 62 -8.97 -6.94 -10.53
N GLY A 63 -9.80 -6.26 -11.32
CA GLY A 63 -10.37 -4.96 -11.00
C GLY A 63 -11.80 -5.04 -10.47
N PHE A 64 -12.10 -4.19 -9.48
CA PHE A 64 -13.40 -4.07 -8.85
C PHE A 64 -13.71 -2.62 -8.47
N THR A 65 -14.97 -2.34 -8.20
CA THR A 65 -15.43 -1.17 -7.45
C THR A 65 -16.05 -1.64 -6.14
N TYR A 66 -15.70 -1.00 -5.04
CA TYR A 66 -16.23 -1.28 -3.71
C TYR A 66 -17.48 -0.45 -3.42
N ASP A 67 -18.57 -1.12 -3.07
CA ASP A 67 -19.79 -0.49 -2.56
C ASP A 67 -19.70 -0.42 -1.03
N SER A 68 -19.51 0.79 -0.49
CA SER A 68 -19.37 1.01 0.95
C SER A 68 -20.66 0.80 1.74
N VAL A 69 -21.83 0.91 1.10
CA VAL A 69 -23.14 0.71 1.72
C VAL A 69 -23.44 -0.78 1.82
N LYS A 70 -23.27 -1.51 0.72
CA LYS A 70 -23.52 -2.97 0.66
C LYS A 70 -22.34 -3.81 1.14
N LYS A 71 -21.16 -3.19 1.33
CA LYS A 71 -19.90 -3.84 1.73
C LYS A 71 -19.51 -4.99 0.81
N ASN A 72 -19.62 -4.78 -0.50
CA ASN A 72 -19.28 -5.80 -1.49
C ASN A 72 -18.42 -5.23 -2.62
N LEU A 73 -17.85 -6.14 -3.42
CA LEU A 73 -17.06 -5.82 -4.58
C LEU A 73 -17.85 -6.17 -5.84
N GLN A 74 -17.89 -5.23 -6.78
CA GLN A 74 -18.46 -5.43 -8.11
C GLN A 74 -17.32 -5.45 -9.13
N PRO A 75 -17.23 -6.48 -10.01
CA PRO A 75 -16.21 -6.50 -11.05
C PRO A 75 -16.25 -5.23 -11.91
N ALA A 76 -15.09 -4.62 -12.13
CA ALA A 76 -14.99 -3.36 -12.88
C ALA A 76 -13.65 -3.25 -13.60
N SER A 77 -13.63 -2.51 -14.71
CA SER A 77 -12.37 -2.11 -15.32
C SER A 77 -11.68 -1.05 -14.46
N VAL A 78 -10.39 -1.21 -14.25
CA VAL A 78 -9.53 -0.29 -13.49
C VAL A 78 -8.30 0.06 -14.33
N PRO A 79 -7.72 1.26 -14.15
CA PRO A 79 -6.56 1.70 -14.93
C PRO A 79 -5.39 0.71 -14.82
N GLU A 80 -4.66 0.51 -15.92
CA GLU A 80 -3.51 -0.40 -15.94
C GLU A 80 -2.39 0.06 -14.98
N GLU A 81 -2.20 1.38 -14.87
CA GLU A 81 -1.29 2.01 -13.91
C GLU A 81 -1.64 1.61 -12.46
N MET A 82 -2.93 1.50 -12.13
CA MET A 82 -3.36 1.07 -10.79
C MET A 82 -3.01 -0.39 -10.53
N LYS A 83 -3.09 -1.25 -11.55
CA LYS A 83 -2.66 -2.66 -11.44
C LYS A 83 -1.15 -2.77 -11.24
N GLN A 84 -0.37 -1.99 -11.98
CA GLN A 84 1.08 -1.91 -11.83
C GLN A 84 1.47 -1.38 -10.44
N GLN A 85 0.74 -0.38 -9.93
CA GLN A 85 0.94 0.16 -8.60
C GLN A 85 0.64 -0.90 -7.52
N ALA A 86 -0.47 -1.64 -7.66
CA ALA A 86 -0.77 -2.76 -6.77
C ALA A 86 0.35 -3.80 -6.80
N LEU A 87 0.84 -4.17 -7.98
CA LEU A 87 1.92 -5.15 -8.12
C LEU A 87 3.21 -4.67 -7.45
N THR A 88 3.53 -3.38 -7.61
CA THR A 88 4.67 -2.75 -6.96
C THR A 88 4.59 -2.91 -5.45
N TYR A 89 3.46 -2.57 -4.83
CA TYR A 89 3.27 -2.75 -3.38
C TYR A 89 3.41 -4.22 -2.93
N ALA A 90 2.89 -5.17 -3.70
CA ALA A 90 2.98 -6.60 -3.36
C ALA A 90 4.42 -7.12 -3.40
N LEU A 91 5.18 -6.69 -4.41
CA LEU A 91 6.55 -7.16 -4.62
C LEU A 91 7.56 -6.43 -3.73
N TRP A 92 7.25 -5.19 -3.34
CA TRP A 92 8.18 -4.28 -2.67
C TRP A 92 8.89 -4.95 -1.49
N GLY A 93 8.13 -5.46 -0.50
CA GLY A 93 8.71 -6.01 0.72
C GLY A 93 9.71 -7.12 0.44
N SER A 94 9.37 -8.03 -0.47
CA SER A 94 10.27 -9.11 -0.89
C SER A 94 11.49 -8.60 -1.64
N TYR A 95 11.34 -7.58 -2.48
CA TYR A 95 12.42 -6.98 -3.25
C TYR A 95 13.42 -6.28 -2.34
N LEU A 96 12.95 -5.44 -1.40
CA LEU A 96 13.86 -4.78 -0.46
C LEU A 96 14.57 -5.77 0.45
N TYR A 97 13.87 -6.80 0.93
CA TYR A 97 14.47 -7.81 1.78
C TYR A 97 15.59 -8.56 1.06
N LYS A 98 15.29 -9.10 -0.14
CA LYS A 98 16.26 -9.85 -0.96
C LYS A 98 17.49 -9.02 -1.29
N ASN A 99 17.32 -7.73 -1.57
CA ASN A 99 18.40 -6.84 -1.95
C ASN A 99 19.01 -6.06 -0.75
N ARG A 100 18.60 -6.34 0.49
CA ARG A 100 19.05 -5.66 1.72
C ARG A 100 18.92 -4.13 1.65
N LEU A 101 17.85 -3.66 1.04
CA LEU A 101 17.61 -2.23 0.79
C LEU A 101 16.78 -1.53 1.88
N TYR A 102 16.16 -2.28 2.80
CA TYR A 102 15.46 -1.69 3.95
C TYR A 102 16.45 -1.36 5.08
N ARG A 103 17.30 -0.37 4.83
CA ARG A 103 18.35 0.11 5.74
C ARG A 103 18.35 1.63 5.76
N LEU A 104 18.90 2.22 6.82
CA LEU A 104 19.18 3.65 6.84
C LEU A 104 20.23 4.00 5.78
N SER A 105 20.18 5.23 5.28
CA SER A 105 21.20 5.75 4.37
C SER A 105 22.58 5.63 5.02
N GLU A 106 23.56 5.10 4.30
CA GLU A 106 24.96 5.12 4.72
C GLU A 106 25.58 6.48 4.43
N ASN A 107 25.02 7.54 5.03
CA ASN A 107 25.70 8.83 5.07
C ASN A 107 26.38 8.98 6.43
N LYS A 108 27.72 8.97 6.37
CA LYS A 108 28.62 9.51 7.41
C LYS A 108 28.61 11.03 7.37
#